data_AF-A0A4R3ZB40-F1
#
_entry.id   AF-A0A4R3ZB40-F1
#
_cell.length_a   1.000
_cell.length_b   1.000
_cell.length_c   1.000
_cell.angle_alpha   90.00
_cell.angle_beta   90.00
_cell.angle_gamma   90.00
#
_symmetry.space_group_name_H-M   'P 1'
#
loop_
_entity.id
_entity.type
_entity.pdbx_description
1 polymer ?
#
loop_
_entity_poly.entity_id
_entity_poly.type
_entity_poly.pdbx_seq_one_letter_code
_entity_poly.pdbx_strand_id
1 'polypeptide(L)'
;MKFSKFSELMTRIWSNPLTQRRDPAITIIIHSPGGIGATPSVEVESIQAGFDWDAGQVLICPVQPLTTLTPEQVADITASVRRGQSWHAFEAYKKHKAQLENAAIENAKVAGQRDDLLAALVSLSAVARRYLPDYDEHPEVQKADAAIARIEVEVR
;
A
#
# COMPACT_ATOMS: atom_id res chain seq x y z
N MET A 1 18.99 -60.86 -17.56
CA MET A 1 18.82 -59.40 -17.49
C MET A 1 19.74 -58.87 -16.40
N LYS A 2 20.70 -57.97 -16.69
CA LYS A 2 21.69 -57.51 -15.70
C LYS A 2 20.96 -56.72 -14.58
N PHE A 3 21.19 -57.07 -13.31
CA PHE A 3 20.58 -56.42 -12.13
C PHE A 3 20.66 -54.88 -12.17
N SER A 4 21.74 -54.34 -12.76
CA SER A 4 21.94 -52.90 -12.97
C SER A 4 20.81 -52.21 -13.76
N LYS A 5 20.24 -52.86 -14.78
CA LYS A 5 19.13 -52.26 -15.54
C LYS A 5 17.81 -52.29 -14.77
N PHE A 6 17.64 -53.27 -13.88
CA PHE A 6 16.48 -53.36 -13.02
C PHE A 6 16.56 -52.32 -11.88
N SER A 7 17.74 -52.16 -11.27
CA SER A 7 17.93 -51.11 -10.26
C SER A 7 17.71 -49.72 -10.84
N GLU A 8 18.20 -49.46 -12.06
CA GLU A 8 18.02 -48.17 -12.75
C GLU A 8 16.56 -47.90 -13.15
N LEU A 9 15.83 -48.94 -13.54
CA LEU A 9 14.39 -48.86 -13.79
C LEU A 9 13.63 -48.56 -12.48
N MET A 10 14.01 -49.22 -11.38
CA MET A 10 13.41 -48.99 -10.07
C MET A 10 13.71 -47.58 -9.57
N THR A 11 14.94 -47.09 -9.63
CA THR A 11 15.22 -45.69 -9.27
C THR A 11 14.41 -44.72 -10.12
N ARG A 12 14.25 -44.95 -11.43
CA ARG A 12 13.41 -44.11 -12.30
C ARG A 12 11.92 -44.18 -11.97
N ILE A 13 11.38 -45.34 -11.63
CA ILE A 13 9.96 -45.50 -11.24
C ILE A 13 9.69 -44.82 -9.89
N TRP A 14 10.64 -44.90 -8.96
CA TRP A 14 10.53 -44.29 -7.63
C TRP A 14 10.82 -42.78 -7.64
N SER A 15 11.64 -42.29 -8.58
CA SER A 15 11.96 -40.86 -8.75
C SER A 15 11.02 -40.12 -9.70
N ASN A 16 10.05 -40.81 -10.31
CA ASN A 16 9.15 -40.19 -11.28
C ASN A 16 8.07 -39.38 -10.53
N PRO A 17 8.00 -38.05 -10.73
CA PRO A 17 7.03 -37.20 -10.05
C PRO A 17 5.57 -37.52 -10.42
N LEU A 18 5.32 -38.28 -11.50
CA LEU A 18 3.99 -38.74 -11.89
C LEU A 18 3.52 -39.98 -11.12
N THR A 19 4.44 -40.81 -10.60
CA THR A 19 4.14 -42.03 -9.82
C THR A 19 4.29 -41.80 -8.32
N GLN A 20 5.03 -40.77 -7.92
CA GLN A 20 5.10 -40.32 -6.55
C GLN A 20 3.77 -39.69 -6.17
N ARG A 21 2.85 -40.53 -5.68
CA ARG A 21 1.63 -40.13 -5.00
C ARG A 21 2.04 -39.31 -3.77
N ARG A 22 2.30 -38.01 -3.95
CA ARG A 22 2.50 -37.11 -2.82
C ARG A 22 1.19 -37.11 -2.07
N ASP A 23 1.25 -37.45 -0.79
CA ASP A 23 0.11 -37.19 0.08
C ASP A 23 -0.21 -35.69 -0.03
N PRO A 24 -1.48 -35.32 -0.25
CA PRO A 24 -1.85 -33.92 -0.42
C PRO A 24 -1.47 -33.15 0.85
N ALA A 25 -0.84 -31.98 0.68
CA ALA A 25 -0.56 -31.09 1.79
C ALA A 25 -1.88 -30.62 2.41
N ILE A 26 -2.01 -30.75 3.73
CA ILE A 26 -3.19 -30.32 4.47
C ILE A 26 -3.01 -28.85 4.83
N THR A 27 -3.95 -28.01 4.41
CA THR A 27 -3.94 -26.57 4.63
C THR A 27 -5.27 -26.08 5.18
N ILE A 28 -5.25 -25.07 6.05
CA ILE A 28 -6.43 -24.38 6.58
C ILE A 28 -6.74 -23.17 5.70
N ILE A 29 -7.98 -23.05 5.23
CA ILE A 29 -8.41 -21.93 4.39
C ILE A 29 -8.55 -20.65 5.22
N ILE A 30 -8.01 -19.54 4.71
CA ILE A 30 -8.24 -18.21 5.28
C ILE A 30 -9.53 -17.66 4.68
N HIS A 31 -10.48 -17.28 5.53
CA HIS A 31 -11.66 -16.57 5.06
C HIS A 31 -11.28 -15.14 4.63
N SER A 32 -11.19 -14.91 3.33
CA SER A 32 -10.93 -13.60 2.74
C SER A 32 -12.16 -13.11 1.95
N PRO A 33 -13.11 -12.40 2.59
CA PRO A 33 -14.26 -11.86 1.89
C PRO A 33 -13.78 -10.87 0.82
N GLY A 34 -14.14 -11.09 -0.45
CA GLY A 34 -13.70 -10.25 -1.58
C GLY A 34 -12.33 -10.60 -2.16
N GLY A 35 -11.71 -11.72 -1.78
CA GLY A 35 -10.50 -12.22 -2.44
C GLY A 35 -10.76 -12.58 -3.91
N ILE A 36 -9.87 -12.17 -4.80
CA ILE A 36 -9.86 -12.55 -6.22
C ILE A 36 -8.61 -13.40 -6.46
N GLY A 37 -8.76 -14.59 -7.04
CA GLY A 37 -7.65 -15.47 -7.38
C GLY A 37 -7.60 -16.74 -6.52
N ALA A 38 -6.39 -17.22 -6.27
CA ALA A 38 -6.17 -18.47 -5.52
C ALA A 38 -6.74 -18.40 -4.09
N THR A 39 -7.28 -19.51 -3.60
CA THR A 39 -7.78 -19.63 -2.24
C THR A 39 -6.63 -19.46 -1.25
N PRO A 40 -6.61 -18.38 -0.44
CA PRO A 40 -5.56 -18.19 0.55
C PRO A 40 -5.68 -19.28 1.61
N SER A 41 -4.55 -19.91 1.95
CA SER A 41 -4.50 -21.00 2.92
C SER A 41 -3.19 -20.99 3.68
N VAL A 42 -3.22 -21.56 4.89
CA VAL A 42 -2.08 -21.70 5.80
C VAL A 42 -1.78 -23.18 5.99
N GLU A 43 -0.51 -23.54 5.98
CA GLU A 43 -0.09 -24.91 6.25
C GLU A 43 -0.35 -25.32 7.71
N VAL A 44 -0.60 -26.62 7.89
CA VAL A 44 -0.76 -27.23 9.21
C VAL A 44 0.60 -27.69 9.72
N GLU A 45 1.00 -27.19 10.88
CA GLU A 45 2.25 -27.58 11.56
C GLU A 45 2.11 -28.97 12.20
N SER A 46 1.00 -29.21 12.91
CA SER A 46 0.75 -30.52 13.51
C SER A 46 -0.73 -30.86 13.61
N ILE A 47 -1.03 -32.16 13.56
CA ILE A 47 -2.34 -32.75 13.78
C ILE A 47 -2.19 -33.76 14.91
N GLN A 48 -2.91 -33.54 16.01
CA GLN A 48 -2.81 -34.36 17.21
C GLN A 48 -4.20 -34.82 17.63
N ALA A 49 -4.34 -36.07 18.05
CA ALA A 49 -5.57 -36.53 18.69
C ALA A 49 -5.66 -35.90 20.09
N GLY A 50 -6.84 -35.42 20.46
CA GLY A 50 -7.10 -34.87 21.77
C GLY A 50 -6.92 -35.92 22.87
N PHE A 51 -6.39 -35.48 24.01
CA PHE A 51 -6.06 -36.33 25.16
C PHE A 51 -6.82 -35.87 26.41
N ASP A 52 -7.23 -36.82 27.26
CA ASP A 52 -7.99 -36.61 28.50
C ASP A 52 -9.33 -35.85 28.30
N TRP A 53 -9.29 -34.52 28.36
CA TRP A 53 -10.46 -33.63 28.21
C TRP A 53 -10.89 -33.43 26.75
N ASP A 54 -9.99 -33.67 25.81
CA ASP A 54 -10.24 -33.55 24.37
C ASP A 54 -10.54 -34.91 23.72
N ALA A 55 -10.93 -35.92 24.52
CA ALA A 55 -11.21 -37.26 24.02
C ALA A 55 -12.27 -37.24 22.90
N GLY A 56 -11.90 -37.74 21.71
CA GLY A 56 -12.74 -37.73 20.52
C GLY A 56 -12.58 -36.50 19.61
N GLN A 57 -11.71 -35.54 19.97
CA GLN A 57 -11.39 -34.38 19.15
C GLN A 57 -10.03 -34.54 18.44
N VAL A 58 -9.84 -33.82 17.34
CA VAL A 58 -8.56 -33.71 16.64
C VAL A 58 -8.14 -32.25 16.65
N LEU A 59 -6.97 -31.98 17.24
CA LEU A 59 -6.38 -30.66 17.35
C LEU A 59 -5.49 -30.41 16.12
N ILE A 60 -5.81 -29.36 15.37
CA ILE A 60 -5.06 -28.94 14.19
C ILE A 60 -4.36 -27.63 14.54
N CYS A 61 -3.03 -27.63 14.55
CA CYS A 61 -2.22 -26.46 14.84
C CYS A 61 -1.69 -25.87 13.53
N PRO A 62 -2.21 -24.72 13.06
CA PRO A 62 -1.64 -24.01 11.92
C PRO A 62 -0.29 -23.37 12.27
N VAL A 63 0.55 -23.18 11.26
CA VAL A 63 1.82 -22.44 11.38
C VAL A 63 1.60 -20.98 11.82
N GLN A 64 0.45 -20.39 11.46
CA GLN A 64 0.07 -19.04 11.85
C GLN A 64 -1.05 -19.08 12.90
N PRO A 65 -0.94 -18.32 14.01
CA PRO A 65 -1.96 -18.32 15.06
C PRO A 65 -3.30 -17.78 14.55
N LEU A 66 -4.39 -18.47 14.91
CA LEU A 66 -5.75 -18.05 14.57
C LEU A 66 -6.25 -17.00 15.57
N THR A 67 -6.96 -15.99 15.06
CA THR A 67 -7.63 -14.97 15.88
C THR A 67 -9.13 -15.24 15.87
N THR A 68 -9.75 -15.23 17.05
CA THR A 68 -11.20 -15.32 17.17
C THR A 68 -11.83 -13.96 16.86
N LEU A 69 -12.79 -13.94 15.94
CA LEU A 69 -13.55 -12.75 15.60
C LEU A 69 -14.99 -12.93 16.08
N THR A 70 -15.60 -11.86 16.60
CA THR A 70 -17.02 -11.87 16.93
C THR A 70 -17.88 -11.79 15.67
N PRO A 71 -19.13 -12.28 15.68
CA PRO A 71 -20.02 -12.17 14.52
C PRO A 71 -20.23 -10.73 14.04
N GLU A 72 -20.24 -9.76 14.97
CA GLU A 72 -20.34 -8.33 14.68
C GLU A 72 -19.12 -7.83 13.89
N GLN A 73 -17.90 -8.20 14.33
CA GLN A 73 -16.67 -7.84 13.64
C GLN A 73 -16.62 -8.44 12.22
N VAL A 74 -17.10 -9.67 12.04
CA VAL A 74 -17.17 -10.30 10.71
C VAL A 74 -18.14 -9.55 9.80
N ALA A 75 -19.29 -9.13 10.32
CA ALA A 75 -20.26 -8.33 9.56
C ALA A 75 -19.67 -6.97 9.15
N ASP A 76 -18.97 -6.30 10.06
CA ASP A 76 -18.32 -5.01 9.79
C ASP A 76 -17.21 -5.12 8.74
N ILE A 77 -16.36 -6.14 8.84
CA ILE A 77 -15.31 -6.42 7.85
C ILE A 77 -15.95 -6.70 6.49
N THR A 78 -16.99 -7.52 6.44
CA THR A 78 -17.68 -7.88 5.19
C THR A 78 -18.33 -6.66 4.55
N ALA A 79 -18.97 -5.79 5.35
CA ALA A 79 -19.56 -4.55 4.89
C ALA A 79 -18.50 -3.56 4.39
N SER A 80 -17.35 -3.49 5.05
CA SER A 80 -16.21 -2.66 4.67
C SER A 80 -15.60 -3.11 3.34
N VAL A 81 -15.31 -4.42 3.19
CA VAL A 81 -14.79 -4.97 1.94
C VAL A 81 -15.78 -4.76 0.80
N ARG A 82 -17.07 -4.99 1.03
CA ARG A 82 -18.10 -4.74 0.02
C ARG A 82 -18.15 -3.28 -0.41
N ARG A 83 -17.99 -2.33 0.52
CA ARG A 83 -17.89 -0.89 0.21
C ARG A 83 -16.65 -0.61 -0.63
N GLY A 84 -15.47 -1.07 -0.20
CA GLY A 84 -14.20 -0.85 -0.88
C GLY A 84 -14.09 -1.49 -2.28
N GLN A 85 -14.72 -2.65 -2.48
CA GLN A 85 -14.73 -3.38 -3.76
C GLN A 85 -15.91 -2.99 -4.67
N SER A 86 -16.80 -2.11 -4.23
CA SER A 86 -17.91 -1.68 -5.06
C SER A 86 -17.43 -0.82 -6.23
N TRP A 87 -18.08 -1.00 -7.40
CA TRP A 87 -17.86 -0.14 -8.58
C TRP A 87 -17.99 1.34 -8.23
N HIS A 88 -18.90 1.70 -7.33
CA HIS A 88 -19.10 3.06 -6.86
C HIS A 88 -17.91 3.63 -6.06
N ALA A 89 -17.21 2.80 -5.27
CA ALA A 89 -15.98 3.24 -4.61
C ALA A 89 -14.86 3.48 -5.62
N PHE A 90 -14.76 2.64 -6.66
CA PHE A 90 -13.81 2.86 -7.75
C PHE A 90 -14.12 4.14 -8.54
N GLU A 91 -15.39 4.41 -8.83
CA GLU A 91 -15.83 5.61 -9.54
C GLU A 91 -15.60 6.89 -8.72
N ALA A 92 -15.88 6.84 -7.41
CA ALA A 92 -15.56 7.93 -6.49
C ALA A 92 -14.05 8.17 -6.40
N TYR A 93 -13.25 7.11 -6.28
CA TYR A 93 -11.79 7.22 -6.28
C TYR A 93 -11.27 7.87 -7.57
N LYS A 94 -11.78 7.45 -8.73
CA LYS A 94 -11.42 8.02 -10.03
C LYS A 94 -11.75 9.51 -10.09
N LYS A 95 -12.92 9.91 -9.59
CA LYS A 95 -13.33 11.33 -9.52
C LYS A 95 -12.42 12.14 -8.60
N HIS A 96 -12.13 11.63 -7.40
CA HIS A 96 -11.23 12.30 -6.46
C HIS A 96 -9.82 12.43 -7.00
N LYS A 97 -9.30 11.40 -7.66
CA LYS A 97 -7.99 11.44 -8.31
C LYS A 97 -7.93 12.51 -9.40
N ALA A 98 -8.94 12.60 -10.26
CA ALA A 98 -9.01 13.65 -11.28
C ALA A 98 -9.10 15.06 -10.67
N GLN A 99 -9.81 15.23 -9.55
CA GLN A 99 -9.86 16.51 -8.84
C GLN A 99 -8.50 16.92 -8.26
N LEU A 100 -7.76 15.97 -7.69
CA LEU A 100 -6.41 16.22 -7.17
C LEU A 100 -5.43 16.57 -8.28
N GLU A 101 -5.49 15.87 -9.43
CA GLU A 101 -4.66 16.18 -10.59
C GLU A 101 -4.96 17.59 -11.13
N ASN A 102 -6.24 17.96 -11.24
CA ASN A 102 -6.64 19.31 -11.66
C ASN A 102 -6.18 20.37 -10.65
N ALA A 103 -6.36 20.13 -9.35
CA ALA A 103 -5.91 21.06 -8.31
C ALA A 103 -4.38 21.21 -8.32
N ALA A 104 -3.63 20.14 -8.59
CA ALA A 104 -2.18 20.18 -8.73
C ALA A 104 -1.75 21.02 -9.94
N ILE A 105 -2.44 20.90 -11.07
CA ILE A 105 -2.18 21.71 -12.27
C ILE A 105 -2.45 23.19 -11.99
N GLU A 106 -3.58 23.52 -11.36
CA GLU A 106 -3.90 24.92 -11.03
C GLU A 106 -2.90 25.50 -10.02
N ASN A 107 -2.51 24.74 -9.00
CA ASN A 107 -1.46 25.16 -8.07
C ASN A 107 -0.11 25.37 -8.78
N ALA A 108 0.25 24.52 -9.75
CA ALA A 108 1.47 24.69 -10.53
C ALA A 108 1.42 25.97 -11.40
N LYS A 109 0.26 26.29 -12.00
CA LYS A 109 0.07 27.54 -12.74
C LYS A 109 0.19 28.76 -11.84
N VAL A 110 -0.47 28.74 -10.68
CA VAL A 110 -0.42 29.84 -9.70
C VAL A 110 1.01 30.01 -9.17
N ALA A 111 1.74 28.91 -8.92
CA ALA A 111 3.14 28.98 -8.54
C ALA A 111 4.02 29.63 -9.64
N GLY A 112 3.83 29.23 -10.90
CA GLY A 112 4.54 29.88 -12.02
C GLY A 112 4.25 31.37 -12.15
N GLN A 113 2.97 31.77 -12.05
CA GLN A 113 2.58 33.18 -12.06
C GLN A 113 3.18 33.97 -10.89
N ARG A 114 3.25 33.35 -9.71
CA ARG A 114 3.89 33.94 -8.53
C ARG A 114 5.36 34.19 -8.79
N ASP A 115 6.07 33.23 -9.37
CA ASP A 115 7.51 33.33 -9.62
C ASP A 115 7.83 34.39 -10.70
N ASP A 116 7.01 34.48 -11.76
CA ASP A 116 7.11 35.55 -12.77
C ASP A 116 6.89 36.95 -12.17
N LEU A 117 5.90 37.08 -11.28
CA LEU A 117 5.59 38.35 -10.60
C LEU A 117 6.71 38.74 -9.64
N LEU A 118 7.27 37.77 -8.90
CA LEU A 118 8.44 38.00 -8.05
C LEU A 118 9.65 38.45 -8.88
N ALA A 119 9.93 37.82 -10.02
CA ALA A 119 11.01 38.23 -10.91
C ALA A 119 10.82 39.68 -11.41
N ALA A 120 9.59 40.05 -11.80
CA ALA A 120 9.26 41.42 -12.21
C ALA A 120 9.47 42.42 -11.06
N LEU A 121 9.01 42.13 -9.84
CA LEU A 121 9.23 42.99 -8.66
C LEU A 121 10.71 43.14 -8.30
N VAL A 122 11.50 42.08 -8.39
CA VAL A 122 12.96 42.14 -8.17
C VAL A 122 13.63 43.05 -9.20
N SER A 123 13.22 42.96 -10.48
CA SER A 123 13.75 43.88 -11.50
C SER A 123 13.37 45.34 -11.25
N LEU A 124 12.13 45.61 -10.82
CA LEU A 124 11.64 46.95 -10.52
C LEU A 124 12.37 47.54 -9.31
N SER A 125 12.55 46.76 -8.24
CA SER A 125 13.28 47.19 -7.04
C SER A 125 14.76 47.45 -7.34
N ALA A 126 15.40 46.64 -8.20
CA ALA A 126 16.77 46.91 -8.66
C ALA A 126 16.88 48.24 -9.42
N VAL A 127 15.88 48.58 -10.24
CA VAL A 127 15.81 49.90 -10.90
C VAL A 127 15.58 51.00 -9.87
N ALA A 128 14.66 50.84 -8.92
CA ALA A 128 14.36 51.83 -7.90
C ALA A 128 15.59 52.15 -7.02
N ARG A 129 16.33 51.13 -6.56
CA ARG A 129 17.60 51.28 -5.81
C ARG A 129 18.65 52.10 -6.55
N ARG A 130 18.65 52.07 -7.89
CA ARG A 130 19.59 52.84 -8.71
C ARG A 130 19.28 54.34 -8.72
N TYR A 131 18.01 54.71 -8.62
CA TYR A 131 17.55 56.10 -8.74
C TYR A 131 17.17 56.74 -7.41
N LEU A 132 17.00 55.96 -6.34
CA LEU A 132 16.60 56.45 -5.03
C LEU A 132 17.61 55.98 -3.96
N PRO A 133 18.44 56.89 -3.41
CA PRO A 133 19.51 56.52 -2.47
C PRO A 133 19.00 56.00 -1.12
N ASP A 134 17.82 56.42 -0.67
CA ASP A 134 17.23 56.04 0.62
C ASP A 134 16.20 54.90 0.49
N TYR A 135 16.21 54.16 -0.63
CA TYR A 135 15.21 53.14 -0.95
C TYR A 135 15.07 52.07 0.14
N ASP A 136 16.19 51.52 0.63
CA ASP A 136 16.20 50.46 1.64
C ASP A 136 15.88 50.98 3.06
N GLU A 137 15.89 52.30 3.27
CA GLU A 137 15.56 52.94 4.54
C GLU A 137 14.06 53.19 4.71
N HIS A 138 13.27 53.04 3.63
CA HIS A 138 11.83 53.22 3.71
C HIS A 138 11.16 52.10 4.53
N PRO A 139 10.29 52.45 5.49
CA PRO A 139 9.65 51.48 6.39
C PRO A 139 8.73 50.50 5.65
N GLU A 140 8.17 50.91 4.51
CA GLU A 140 7.34 50.04 3.67
C GLU A 140 8.17 48.98 2.93
N VAL A 141 9.39 49.32 2.51
CA VAL A 141 10.33 48.41 1.85
C VAL A 141 10.84 47.37 2.85
N GLN A 142 11.23 47.80 4.04
CA GLN A 142 11.64 46.89 5.13
C GLN A 142 10.52 45.92 5.55
N LYS A 143 9.26 46.40 5.55
CA LYS A 143 8.09 45.57 5.83
C LYS A 143 7.83 44.54 4.72
N ALA A 144 8.03 44.92 3.45
CA ALA A 144 7.90 44.01 2.32
C ALA A 144 9.00 42.94 2.33
N ASP A 145 10.25 43.32 2.58
CA ASP A 145 11.39 42.38 2.67
C ASP A 145 11.20 41.39 3.83
N ALA A 146 10.72 41.85 4.99
CA ALA A 146 10.40 40.98 6.11
C ALA A 146 9.25 40.00 5.80
N ALA A 147 8.28 40.38 4.96
CA ALA A 147 7.21 39.49 4.52
C ALA A 147 7.71 38.42 3.54
N ILE A 148 8.60 38.81 2.61
CA ILE A 148 9.24 37.88 1.66
C ILE A 148 10.11 36.85 2.42
N ALA A 149 10.93 37.31 3.37
CA ALA A 149 11.77 36.43 4.18
C ALA A 149 10.96 35.41 5.02
N ARG A 150 9.75 35.78 5.48
CA ARG A 150 8.86 34.83 6.18
C ARG A 150 8.33 33.73 5.26
N ILE A 151 7.97 34.10 4.03
CA ILE A 151 7.44 33.16 3.04
C ILE A 151 8.53 32.17 2.59
N GLU A 152 9.79 32.61 2.45
CA GLU A 152 10.91 31.73 2.09
C GLU A 152 11.25 30.69 3.17
N VAL A 153 11.05 31.01 4.45
CA VAL A 153 11.31 30.08 5.57
C VAL A 153 10.21 29.01 5.69
N GLU A 154 8.97 29.33 5.33
CA GLU A 154 7.82 28.42 5.46
C GLU A 154 7.71 27.40 4.30
N VAL A 155 8.40 27.65 3.19
CA VAL A 155 8.46 26.78 2.00
C VAL A 155 9.62 25.77 2.05
N ARG A 156 10.51 25.85 3.05
CA ARG A 156 11.69 25.01 3.22
C ARG A 156 11.48 23.89 4.25
#